data_AF-F0UPT4-F1
#
_entry.id   AF-F0UPT4-F1
#
_cell.length_a   1.000
_cell.length_b   1.000
_cell.length_c   1.000
_cell.angle_alpha   90.00
_cell.angle_beta   90.00
_cell.angle_gamma   90.00
#
_symmetry.space_group_name_H-M   'P 1'
#
loop_
_entity.id
_entity.type
_entity.pdbx_description
1 polymer ?
#
loop_
_entity_poly.entity_id
_entity_poly.type
_entity_poly.pdbx_seq_one_letter_code
_entity_poly.pdbx_strand_id
1 'polypeptide(L)'
;MAEPMTTSNLQDILPLVARGKVRDLYEVDPQTLLFVATDRISAYDVIMANPVPNKGTLLTLLTTHWFKILTTAIPTLRTHFLTLDLPPQIPESLRPALQNRCMQVRKLKVFPIEAIVRGYITGSAWKEYQQSGTVHGMKMPEGLKESQRFPDGPIYTPSTKAEQGEHDENIHPDQGNNPTPPAHPTPPFPFINVIFPIT
;
A
#
# COMPACT_ATOMS: atom_id res chain seq x y z
N MET A 1 3.00 -28.39 -6.67
CA MET A 1 2.85 -26.92 -6.49
C MET A 1 2.97 -26.63 -5.00
N ALA A 2 3.61 -25.55 -4.59
CA ALA A 2 3.70 -25.20 -3.17
C ALA A 2 2.29 -24.87 -2.62
N GLU A 3 2.00 -25.32 -1.41
CA GLU A 3 0.76 -24.99 -0.70
C GLU A 3 0.62 -23.47 -0.53
N PRO A 4 -0.56 -22.89 -0.81
CA PRO A 4 -0.78 -21.46 -0.65
C PRO A 4 -0.70 -21.05 0.82
N MET A 5 0.07 -20.00 1.11
CA MET A 5 0.23 -19.48 2.47
C MET A 5 -0.89 -18.49 2.78
N THR A 6 -1.89 -18.93 3.53
CA THR A 6 -2.97 -18.06 4.02
C THR A 6 -2.66 -17.43 5.37
N THR A 7 -1.77 -18.03 6.17
CA THR A 7 -1.31 -17.49 7.47
C THR A 7 0.15 -17.87 7.67
N SER A 8 0.97 -16.94 8.16
CA SER A 8 2.43 -17.15 8.28
C SER A 8 2.88 -17.82 9.59
N ASN A 9 2.07 -17.74 10.65
CA ASN A 9 2.30 -18.39 11.96
C ASN A 9 3.72 -18.21 12.55
N LEU A 10 4.26 -16.99 12.52
CA LEU A 10 5.60 -16.71 13.07
C LEU A 10 5.58 -16.14 14.49
N GLN A 11 4.43 -16.10 15.15
CA GLN A 11 4.27 -15.45 16.47
C GLN A 11 5.12 -16.06 17.59
N ASP A 12 5.52 -17.32 17.46
CA ASP A 12 6.42 -17.99 18.42
C ASP A 12 7.90 -17.63 18.21
N ILE A 13 8.21 -16.94 17.11
CA ILE A 13 9.57 -16.55 16.70
C ILE A 13 9.75 -15.03 16.74
N LEU A 14 8.76 -14.29 16.23
CA LEU A 14 8.75 -12.83 16.19
C LEU A 14 7.41 -12.30 16.74
N PRO A 15 7.39 -11.21 17.51
CA PRO A 15 6.14 -10.61 17.98
C PRO A 15 5.22 -10.21 16.82
N LEU A 16 3.99 -10.69 16.82
CA LEU A 16 2.97 -10.29 15.84
C LEU A 16 2.50 -8.86 16.15
N VAL A 17 2.62 -7.97 15.16
CA VAL A 17 2.16 -6.57 15.25
C VAL A 17 0.74 -6.43 14.76
N ALA A 18 0.45 -6.96 13.57
CA ALA A 18 -0.87 -6.87 12.96
C ALA A 18 -1.05 -7.93 11.86
N ARG A 19 -2.32 -8.25 11.57
CA ARG A 19 -2.70 -8.97 10.34
C ARG A 19 -3.64 -8.08 9.54
N GLY A 20 -3.16 -7.62 8.39
CA GLY A 20 -4.01 -6.98 7.39
C GLY A 20 -4.68 -8.02 6.49
N LYS A 21 -5.50 -7.53 5.54
CA LYS A 21 -6.20 -8.39 4.57
C LYS A 21 -5.27 -9.37 3.85
N VAL A 22 -4.10 -8.90 3.43
CA VAL A 22 -3.16 -9.69 2.61
C VAL A 22 -1.74 -9.78 3.17
N ARG A 23 -1.41 -9.10 4.27
CA ARG A 23 -0.08 -9.14 4.89
C ARG A 23 -0.15 -9.42 6.38
N ASP A 24 0.78 -10.20 6.88
CA ASP A 24 1.06 -10.34 8.31
C ASP A 24 2.31 -9.52 8.64
N LEU A 25 2.30 -8.77 9.73
CA LEU A 25 3.38 -7.87 10.15
C LEU A 25 3.95 -8.36 11.47
N TYR A 26 5.27 -8.51 11.54
CA TYR A 26 5.98 -8.91 12.75
C TYR A 26 7.05 -7.88 13.10
N GLU A 27 7.36 -7.73 14.38
CA GLU A 27 8.46 -6.90 14.84
C GLU A 27 9.77 -7.71 14.79
N VAL A 28 10.79 -7.19 14.11
CA VAL A 28 12.14 -7.79 14.10
C VAL A 28 12.99 -7.18 15.20
N ASP A 29 12.90 -5.85 15.33
CA ASP A 29 13.57 -5.02 16.34
C ASP A 29 12.79 -3.68 16.48
N PRO A 30 13.16 -2.76 17.40
CA PRO A 30 12.42 -1.52 17.63
C PRO A 30 12.24 -0.60 16.40
N GLN A 31 13.06 -0.75 15.36
CA GLN A 31 13.05 0.07 14.15
C GLN A 31 12.72 -0.72 12.88
N THR A 32 12.53 -2.03 12.97
CA THR A 32 12.36 -2.92 11.82
C THR A 32 11.14 -3.81 11.95
N LEU A 33 10.34 -3.86 10.89
CA LEU A 33 9.22 -4.79 10.73
C LEU A 33 9.55 -5.83 9.66
N LEU A 34 9.04 -7.05 9.83
CA LEU A 34 8.97 -8.06 8.79
C LEU A 34 7.55 -8.04 8.20
N PHE A 35 7.45 -7.70 6.93
CA PHE A 35 6.22 -7.81 6.16
C PHE A 35 6.18 -9.17 5.49
N VAL A 36 5.16 -9.97 5.76
CA VAL A 36 4.93 -11.27 5.12
C VAL A 36 3.71 -11.16 4.21
N ALA A 37 3.92 -11.22 2.88
CA ALA A 37 2.83 -11.24 1.93
C ALA A 37 2.22 -12.64 1.81
N THR A 38 0.92 -12.72 2.10
CA THR A 38 0.16 -13.96 2.03
C THR A 38 -0.49 -14.13 0.66
N ASP A 39 -0.98 -15.35 0.41
CA ASP A 39 -1.71 -15.72 -0.79
C ASP A 39 -3.22 -15.41 -0.66
N ARG A 40 -3.63 -14.76 0.46
CA ARG A 40 -4.98 -14.21 0.63
C ARG A 40 -5.23 -13.10 -0.41
N ILE A 41 -6.48 -12.98 -0.83
CA ILE A 41 -6.98 -11.92 -1.71
C ILE A 41 -8.25 -11.34 -1.10
N SER A 42 -8.47 -10.04 -1.29
CA SER A 42 -9.70 -9.37 -0.86
C SER A 42 -10.35 -8.61 -2.01
N ALA A 43 -11.67 -8.50 -1.96
CA ALA A 43 -12.45 -7.58 -2.79
C ALA A 43 -13.60 -7.02 -1.95
N TYR A 44 -13.96 -5.76 -2.17
CA TYR A 44 -15.00 -5.06 -1.41
C TYR A 44 -14.83 -5.24 0.11
N ASP A 45 -13.60 -5.05 0.58
CA ASP A 45 -13.19 -5.19 1.99
C ASP A 45 -13.34 -6.58 2.63
N VAL A 46 -13.73 -7.60 1.86
CA VAL A 46 -13.88 -8.98 2.33
C VAL A 46 -12.72 -9.84 1.82
N ILE A 47 -12.10 -10.60 2.72
CA ILE A 47 -11.10 -11.62 2.37
C ILE A 47 -11.82 -12.83 1.76
N MET A 48 -11.38 -13.27 0.59
CA MET A 48 -11.97 -14.43 -0.09
C MET A 48 -11.53 -15.75 0.58
N ALA A 49 -12.40 -16.76 0.49
CA ALA A 49 -12.13 -18.09 1.05
C ALA A 49 -10.96 -18.80 0.34
N ASN A 50 -10.88 -18.66 -0.99
CA ASN A 50 -9.86 -19.34 -1.79
C ASN A 50 -8.63 -18.43 -1.96
N PRO A 51 -7.41 -18.90 -1.65
CA PRO A 51 -6.20 -18.15 -1.91
C PRO A 51 -5.81 -18.19 -3.39
N VAL A 52 -4.89 -17.30 -3.78
CA VAL A 52 -4.21 -17.32 -5.08
C VAL A 52 -2.76 -17.77 -4.87
N PRO A 53 -2.40 -19.02 -5.20
CA PRO A 53 -1.06 -19.54 -4.94
C PRO A 53 0.05 -18.65 -5.51
N ASN A 54 1.12 -18.44 -4.74
CA ASN A 54 2.28 -17.60 -5.08
C ASN A 54 2.01 -16.10 -5.28
N LYS A 55 0.78 -15.62 -5.05
CA LYS A 55 0.46 -14.18 -5.11
C LYS A 55 1.36 -13.38 -4.18
N GLY A 56 1.57 -13.84 -2.94
CA GLY A 56 2.40 -13.12 -1.97
C GLY A 56 3.82 -12.90 -2.48
N THR A 57 4.44 -13.96 -3.01
CA THR A 57 5.78 -13.91 -3.61
C THR A 57 5.84 -12.95 -4.80
N LEU A 58 4.90 -13.08 -5.74
CA LEU A 58 4.87 -12.24 -6.94
C LEU A 58 4.73 -10.76 -6.60
N LEU A 59 3.81 -10.41 -5.68
CA LEU A 59 3.58 -9.03 -5.29
C LEU A 59 4.73 -8.43 -4.49
N THR A 60 5.41 -9.23 -3.65
CA THR A 60 6.63 -8.79 -2.95
C THR A 60 7.74 -8.48 -3.94
N LEU A 61 8.02 -9.38 -4.89
CA LEU A 61 9.05 -9.14 -5.91
C LEU A 61 8.72 -7.95 -6.81
N LEU A 62 7.47 -7.82 -7.24
CA LEU A 62 7.01 -6.66 -8.03
C LEU A 62 7.17 -5.35 -7.25
N THR A 63 6.85 -5.34 -5.96
CA THR A 63 7.07 -4.18 -5.08
C THR A 63 8.56 -3.80 -5.04
N THR A 64 9.46 -4.77 -4.85
CA THR A 64 10.91 -4.48 -4.83
C THR A 64 11.45 -3.99 -6.18
N HIS A 65 10.91 -4.50 -7.29
CA HIS A 65 11.24 -4.01 -8.61
C HIS A 65 10.85 -2.53 -8.78
N TRP A 66 9.65 -2.16 -8.33
CA TRP A 66 9.22 -0.77 -8.35
C TRP A 66 10.03 0.14 -7.45
N PHE A 67 10.42 -0.30 -6.24
CA PHE A 67 11.33 0.49 -5.40
C PHE A 67 12.63 0.79 -6.12
N LYS A 68 13.19 -0.18 -6.85
CA LYS A 68 14.39 0.03 -7.66
C LYS A 68 14.17 1.06 -8.76
N ILE A 69 13.09 0.95 -9.54
CA ILE A 69 12.74 1.92 -10.59
C ILE A 69 12.61 3.33 -10.00
N LEU A 70 11.81 3.48 -8.93
CA LEU A 70 11.49 4.78 -8.35
C LEU A 70 12.70 5.46 -7.71
N THR A 71 13.54 4.71 -6.97
CA THR A 71 14.75 5.27 -6.35
C THR A 71 15.85 5.57 -7.36
N THR A 72 15.84 4.89 -8.51
CA THR A 72 16.72 5.25 -9.64
C THR A 72 16.23 6.51 -10.34
N ALA A 73 14.92 6.65 -10.56
CA ALA A 73 14.33 7.83 -11.20
C ALA A 73 14.33 9.06 -10.29
N ILE A 74 14.20 8.87 -8.97
CA ILE A 74 14.15 9.93 -7.97
C ILE A 74 15.16 9.58 -6.86
N PRO A 75 16.44 9.96 -7.01
CA PRO A 75 17.50 9.57 -6.06
C PRO A 75 17.30 10.05 -4.62
N THR A 76 16.50 11.11 -4.42
CA THR A 76 16.15 11.63 -3.10
C THR A 76 14.98 10.90 -2.44
N LEU A 77 14.26 10.04 -3.19
CA LEU A 77 13.13 9.28 -2.66
C LEU A 77 13.63 8.23 -1.67
N ARG A 78 13.09 8.31 -0.45
CA ARG A 78 13.32 7.30 0.58
C ARG A 78 12.11 6.39 0.68
N THR A 79 12.36 5.08 0.75
CA THR A 79 11.33 4.06 0.95
C THR A 79 11.52 3.39 2.31
N HIS A 80 10.51 2.67 2.79
CA HIS A 80 10.66 1.85 3.98
C HIS A 80 11.48 0.58 3.74
N PHE A 81 11.77 0.21 2.49
CA PHE A 81 12.39 -1.08 2.17
C PHE A 81 13.84 -1.18 2.66
N LEU A 82 14.19 -2.32 3.25
CA LEU A 82 15.56 -2.62 3.70
C LEU A 82 16.17 -3.75 2.88
N THR A 83 15.56 -4.92 2.90
CA THR A 83 16.07 -6.12 2.22
C THR A 83 14.95 -7.16 2.04
N LEU A 84 15.17 -8.10 1.12
CA LEU A 84 14.40 -9.35 0.99
C LEU A 84 14.97 -10.48 1.85
N ASP A 85 16.14 -10.29 2.46
CA ASP A 85 16.73 -11.29 3.35
C ASP A 85 15.84 -11.51 4.57
N LEU A 86 15.72 -12.77 4.98
CA LEU A 86 14.98 -13.13 6.18
C LEU A 86 15.80 -12.79 7.44
N PRO A 87 15.15 -12.29 8.51
CA PRO A 87 15.83 -12.06 9.78
C PRO A 87 16.53 -13.32 10.29
N PRO A 88 17.68 -13.20 10.99
CA PRO A 88 18.42 -14.35 11.52
C PRO A 88 17.61 -15.21 12.51
N GLN A 89 16.58 -14.62 13.14
CA GLN A 89 15.65 -15.32 14.03
C GLN A 89 14.82 -16.39 13.29
N ILE A 90 14.65 -16.29 11.96
CA ILE A 90 13.89 -17.25 11.17
C ILE A 90 14.69 -18.55 10.98
N PRO A 91 14.20 -19.70 11.48
CA PRO A 91 14.85 -21.00 11.33
C PRO A 91 15.00 -21.41 9.87
N GLU A 92 16.09 -22.11 9.55
CA GLU A 92 16.39 -22.57 8.19
C GLU A 92 15.26 -23.40 7.58
N SER A 93 14.56 -24.20 8.39
CA SER A 93 13.43 -25.02 7.96
C SER A 93 12.24 -24.22 7.42
N LEU A 94 12.06 -22.97 7.86
CA LEU A 94 10.95 -22.11 7.41
C LEU A 94 11.35 -21.20 6.24
N ARG A 95 12.65 -21.02 5.99
CA ARG A 95 13.14 -20.09 4.96
C ARG A 95 12.60 -20.40 3.56
N PRO A 96 12.54 -21.66 3.08
CA PRO A 96 12.01 -21.95 1.75
C PRO A 96 10.57 -21.48 1.52
N ALA A 97 9.72 -21.49 2.56
CA ALA A 97 8.33 -21.05 2.46
C ALA A 97 8.17 -19.52 2.53
N LEU A 98 9.12 -18.83 3.17
CA LEU A 98 9.08 -17.39 3.45
C LEU A 98 9.90 -16.56 2.46
N GLN A 99 10.89 -17.17 1.81
CA GLN A 99 11.77 -16.51 0.85
C GLN A 99 10.94 -15.83 -0.25
N ASN A 100 11.34 -14.62 -0.63
CA ASN A 100 10.73 -13.80 -1.69
C ASN A 100 9.27 -13.35 -1.46
N ARG A 101 8.56 -13.83 -0.43
CA ARG A 101 7.29 -13.25 0.02
C ARG A 101 7.43 -12.33 1.22
N CYS A 102 8.58 -12.36 1.90
CA CYS A 102 8.90 -11.48 3.00
C CYS A 102 9.77 -10.31 2.57
N MET A 103 9.65 -9.18 3.28
CA MET A 103 10.60 -8.07 3.21
C MET A 103 10.79 -7.45 4.59
N GLN A 104 12.02 -7.11 4.94
CA GLN A 104 12.30 -6.27 6.10
C GLN A 104 12.12 -4.80 5.71
N VAL A 105 11.43 -4.05 6.56
CA VAL A 105 11.10 -2.64 6.33
C VAL A 105 11.33 -1.80 7.59
N ARG A 106 11.64 -0.52 7.41
CA ARG A 106 11.71 0.46 8.49
C ARG A 106 10.33 0.65 9.12
N LYS A 107 10.27 0.62 10.45
CA LYS A 107 9.10 1.02 11.23
C LYS A 107 8.95 2.53 11.13
N LEU A 108 7.93 2.99 10.42
CA LEU A 108 7.64 4.40 10.19
C LEU A 108 6.25 4.76 10.72
N LYS A 109 6.06 6.04 11.08
CA LYS A 109 4.73 6.60 11.32
C LYS A 109 4.03 6.76 9.98
N VAL A 110 2.90 6.07 9.80
CA VAL A 110 2.08 6.18 8.59
C VAL A 110 1.33 7.51 8.61
N PHE A 111 1.41 8.24 7.50
CA PHE A 111 0.57 9.41 7.28
C PHE A 111 -0.83 8.96 6.86
N PRO A 112 -1.91 9.47 7.48
CA PRO A 112 -3.28 8.94 7.30
C PRO A 112 -3.96 9.44 6.01
N ILE A 113 -3.21 9.44 4.89
CA ILE A 113 -3.70 9.80 3.56
C ILE A 113 -3.29 8.71 2.57
N GLU A 114 -4.22 8.31 1.72
CA GLU A 114 -3.92 7.50 0.54
C GLU A 114 -3.53 8.42 -0.62
N ALA A 115 -2.27 8.32 -1.04
CA ALA A 115 -1.70 9.16 -2.08
C ALA A 115 -1.98 8.58 -3.48
N ILE A 116 -3.19 8.79 -3.99
CA ILE A 116 -3.65 8.20 -5.26
C ILE A 116 -3.31 9.12 -6.43
N VAL A 117 -2.73 8.56 -7.48
CA VAL A 117 -2.50 9.24 -8.77
C VAL A 117 -3.28 8.53 -9.87
N ARG A 118 -4.00 9.29 -10.70
CA ARG A 118 -4.83 8.75 -11.78
C ARG A 118 -4.35 9.27 -13.13
N GLY A 119 -3.94 8.36 -14.01
CA GLY A 119 -3.67 8.67 -15.42
C GLY A 119 -4.90 8.55 -16.33
N TYR A 120 -5.92 7.82 -15.87
CA TYR A 120 -7.14 7.50 -16.61
C TYR A 120 -8.36 7.64 -15.69
N ILE A 121 -9.49 8.05 -16.26
CA ILE A 121 -10.74 8.20 -15.52
C ILE A 121 -11.48 6.86 -15.40
N THR A 122 -11.60 6.33 -14.19
CA THR A 122 -12.27 5.05 -13.90
C THR A 122 -12.67 4.99 -12.43
N GLY A 123 -13.44 3.96 -12.05
CA GLY A 123 -13.83 3.71 -10.65
C GLY A 123 -14.59 4.89 -10.03
N SER A 124 -14.24 5.27 -8.80
CA SER A 124 -14.90 6.37 -8.08
C SER A 124 -14.77 7.71 -8.80
N ALA A 125 -13.65 7.98 -9.48
CA ALA A 125 -13.47 9.20 -10.26
C ALA A 125 -14.44 9.29 -11.45
N TRP A 126 -14.69 8.16 -12.14
CA TRP A 126 -15.68 8.14 -13.22
C TRP A 126 -17.10 8.34 -12.69
N LYS A 127 -17.45 7.70 -11.56
CA LYS A 127 -18.77 7.86 -10.93
C LYS A 127 -19.05 9.32 -10.55
N GLU A 128 -18.09 10.02 -9.95
CA GLU A 128 -18.22 11.45 -9.63
C GLU A 128 -18.36 12.30 -10.90
N TYR A 129 -17.51 12.08 -11.89
CA TYR A 129 -17.55 12.84 -13.15
C TYR A 129 -18.90 12.74 -13.85
N GLN A 130 -19.51 11.56 -13.88
CA GLN A 130 -20.85 11.38 -14.45
C GLN A 130 -21.94 12.18 -13.72
N GLN A 131 -21.76 12.45 -12.42
CA GLN A 131 -22.75 13.14 -11.59
C GLN A 131 -22.56 14.66 -11.61
N SER A 132 -21.31 15.13 -11.51
CA SER A 132 -20.99 16.54 -11.28
C SER A 132 -19.96 17.13 -12.24
N GLY A 133 -19.42 16.35 -13.17
CA GLY A 133 -18.33 16.79 -14.06
C GLY A 133 -17.01 17.03 -13.32
N THR A 134 -16.86 16.48 -12.11
CA THR A 134 -15.68 16.67 -11.25
C THR A 134 -14.99 15.36 -10.90
N VAL A 135 -13.74 15.46 -10.45
CA VAL A 135 -13.00 14.38 -9.77
C VAL A 135 -12.36 14.95 -8.51
N HIS A 136 -12.73 14.43 -7.34
CA HIS A 136 -12.36 14.95 -6.03
C HIS A 136 -12.63 16.47 -5.93
N GLY A 137 -13.75 16.94 -6.50
CA GLY A 137 -14.14 18.35 -6.55
C GLY A 137 -13.42 19.20 -7.61
N MET A 138 -12.41 18.67 -8.29
CA MET A 138 -11.73 19.36 -9.39
C MET A 138 -12.58 19.27 -10.67
N LYS A 139 -12.83 20.40 -11.34
CA LYS A 139 -13.55 20.42 -12.63
C LYS A 139 -12.76 19.69 -13.71
N MET A 140 -13.41 18.78 -14.42
CA MET A 140 -12.83 18.05 -15.53
C MET A 140 -13.34 18.57 -16.88
N PRO A 141 -12.58 18.39 -17.98
CA PRO A 141 -13.06 18.68 -19.32
C PRO A 141 -14.35 17.93 -19.67
N GLU A 142 -15.22 18.56 -20.45
CA GLU A 142 -16.45 17.93 -20.92
C GLU A 142 -16.17 16.80 -21.93
N GLY A 143 -17.09 15.83 -22.00
CA GLY A 143 -17.04 14.76 -23.00
C GLY A 143 -16.00 13.67 -22.76
N LEU A 144 -15.42 13.55 -21.56
CA LEU A 144 -14.61 12.40 -21.20
C LEU A 144 -15.44 11.12 -21.26
N LYS A 145 -14.82 10.05 -21.77
CA LYS A 145 -15.39 8.71 -21.81
C LYS A 145 -14.79 7.84 -20.70
N GLU A 146 -15.51 6.80 -20.30
CA GLU A 146 -15.00 5.84 -19.31
C GLU A 146 -13.66 5.25 -19.76
N SER A 147 -12.71 5.17 -18.83
CA SER A 147 -11.34 4.70 -19.06
C SER A 147 -10.52 5.56 -20.04
N GLN A 148 -10.94 6.80 -20.33
CA GLN A 148 -10.15 7.75 -21.11
C GLN A 148 -8.96 8.29 -20.30
N ARG A 149 -7.84 8.56 -20.98
CA ARG A 149 -6.68 9.23 -20.39
C ARG A 149 -7.03 10.69 -20.04
N PHE A 150 -6.58 11.18 -18.89
CA PHE A 150 -6.71 12.60 -18.58
C PHE A 150 -5.89 13.44 -19.56
N PRO A 151 -6.47 14.49 -20.17
CA PRO A 151 -5.85 15.24 -21.26
C PRO A 151 -4.60 16.02 -20.80
N ASP A 152 -4.64 16.62 -19.61
CA ASP A 152 -3.55 17.44 -19.06
C ASP A 152 -2.50 16.62 -18.28
N GLY A 153 -2.59 15.29 -18.35
CA GLY A 153 -1.72 14.37 -17.63
C GLY A 153 -2.32 13.82 -16.33
N PRO A 154 -1.54 13.04 -15.56
CA PRO A 154 -2.03 12.40 -14.34
C PRO A 154 -2.38 13.41 -13.25
N ILE A 155 -3.47 13.15 -12.53
CA ILE A 155 -3.95 13.98 -11.43
C ILE A 155 -3.76 13.30 -10.08
N TYR A 156 -3.45 14.08 -9.05
CA TYR A 156 -3.39 13.64 -7.66
C TYR A 156 -4.78 13.73 -7.03
N THR A 157 -5.28 12.65 -6.44
CA THR A 157 -6.66 12.54 -5.93
C THR A 157 -6.66 11.86 -4.56
N PRO A 158 -6.23 12.56 -3.50
CA PRO A 158 -6.07 11.94 -2.19
C PRO A 158 -7.39 11.47 -1.59
N SER A 159 -7.32 10.45 -0.74
CA SER A 159 -8.41 10.11 0.18
C SER A 159 -7.91 10.03 1.61
N THR A 160 -8.81 10.26 2.57
CA THR A 160 -8.53 9.95 3.98
C THR A 160 -8.44 8.44 4.14
N LYS A 161 -7.64 8.00 5.12
CA LYS A 161 -7.60 6.60 5.53
C LYS A 161 -8.56 6.43 6.71
N ALA A 162 -9.70 5.79 6.47
CA ALA A 162 -10.68 5.56 7.54
C ALA A 162 -10.24 4.39 8.45
N GLU A 163 -10.82 4.30 9.65
CA GLU A 163 -10.60 3.14 10.52
C GLU A 163 -11.20 1.86 9.91
N GLN A 164 -10.75 0.70 10.38
CA GLN A 164 -11.16 -0.59 9.82
C GLN A 164 -12.67 -0.81 9.98
N GLY A 165 -13.41 -0.74 8.86
CA GLY A 165 -14.87 -0.88 8.82
C GLY A 165 -15.59 0.32 8.20
N GLU A 166 -14.88 1.44 8.03
CA GLU A 166 -15.37 2.64 7.35
C GLU A 166 -14.77 2.76 5.94
N HIS A 167 -15.39 3.59 5.10
CA HIS A 167 -14.93 3.82 3.73
C HIS A 167 -14.01 5.05 3.67
N ASP A 168 -12.92 4.93 2.92
CA ASP A 168 -12.03 6.06 2.62
C ASP A 168 -12.80 7.18 1.92
N GLU A 169 -12.60 8.43 2.35
CA GLU A 169 -13.29 9.59 1.78
C GLU A 169 -12.40 10.32 0.79
N ASN A 170 -12.90 10.54 -0.43
CA ASN A 170 -12.24 11.36 -1.43
C ASN A 170 -12.15 12.81 -0.94
N ILE A 171 -10.93 13.35 -0.84
CA ILE A 171 -10.69 14.75 -0.46
C ILE A 171 -10.07 15.53 -1.61
N HIS A 172 -10.35 16.84 -1.64
CA HIS A 172 -9.71 17.74 -2.59
C HIS A 172 -8.20 17.81 -2.29
N PRO A 173 -7.31 17.90 -3.30
CA PRO A 173 -5.86 17.99 -3.08
C PRO A 173 -5.43 19.06 -2.06
N ASP A 174 -6.11 20.21 -2.06
CA ASP A 174 -5.83 21.32 -1.13
C ASP A 174 -6.07 20.95 0.34
N GLN A 175 -7.02 20.06 0.62
CA GLN A 175 -7.30 19.56 1.97
C GLN A 175 -6.23 18.56 2.43
N GLY A 176 -5.68 17.77 1.49
CA GLY A 176 -4.61 16.81 1.78
C GLY A 176 -3.26 17.45 2.15
N ASN A 177 -3.05 18.71 1.77
CA ASN A 177 -1.84 19.49 2.14
C ASN A 177 -1.91 20.08 3.56
N ASN A 178 -3.06 19.99 4.23
CA ASN A 178 -3.27 20.59 5.55
C ASN A 178 -4.18 19.71 6.41
N PRO A 179 -3.77 18.45 6.71
CA PRO A 179 -4.49 17.65 7.68
C PRO A 179 -4.49 18.42 9.00
N THR A 180 -5.65 18.52 9.65
CA THR A 180 -5.75 19.07 11.00
C THR A 180 -4.60 18.51 11.85
N PRO A 181 -3.72 19.36 12.42
CA PRO A 181 -2.57 18.86 13.13
C PRO A 181 -3.06 18.06 14.35
N PRO A 182 -2.45 16.91 14.68
CA PRO A 182 -2.64 16.36 16.01
C PRO A 182 -2.24 17.42 17.05
N ALA A 183 -2.83 17.37 18.25
CA ALA A 183 -2.75 18.39 19.30
C ALA A 183 -1.33 18.80 19.78
N HIS A 184 -0.25 18.28 19.17
CA HIS A 184 1.14 18.58 19.49
C HIS A 184 1.99 18.88 18.24
N PRO A 185 2.92 19.85 18.32
CA PRO A 185 3.70 20.31 17.16
C PRO A 185 4.81 19.32 16.79
N THR A 186 5.08 19.16 15.49
CA THR A 186 6.22 18.37 14.97
C THR A 186 6.89 19.03 13.75
N PRO A 187 8.21 18.81 13.55
CA PRO A 187 9.04 19.44 12.51
C PRO A 187 8.76 18.87 11.09
N PRO A 188 9.31 19.46 10.01
CA PRO A 188 8.90 19.11 8.64
C PRO A 188 9.32 17.69 8.25
N PHE A 189 8.39 16.94 7.65
CA PHE A 189 8.55 15.53 7.29
C PHE A 189 8.69 15.33 5.76
N PRO A 190 9.60 14.46 5.29
CA PRO A 190 9.65 14.04 3.90
C PRO A 190 9.52 12.52 3.78
N PHE A 191 8.33 11.94 3.94
CA PHE A 191 8.13 10.52 3.62
C PHE A 191 6.74 10.28 3.04
N ILE A 192 6.69 10.03 1.73
CA ILE A 192 5.50 9.52 1.05
C ILE A 192 5.57 8.00 1.10
N ASN A 193 4.57 7.38 1.71
CA ASN A 193 4.36 5.94 1.61
C ASN A 193 3.87 5.66 0.18
N VAL A 194 4.76 5.20 -0.71
CA VAL A 194 4.34 4.58 -1.97
C VAL A 194 3.86 3.17 -1.63
N ILE A 195 2.63 3.07 -1.15
CA ILE A 195 1.92 1.80 -1.11
C ILE A 195 1.47 1.56 -2.54
N PHE A 196 2.06 0.58 -3.22
CA PHE A 196 1.45 0.02 -4.42
C PHE A 196 0.21 -0.76 -3.95
N PRO A 197 -1.02 -0.26 -4.17
CA PRO A 197 -2.20 -1.04 -3.90
C PRO A 197 -2.33 -1.98 -5.09
N ILE A 198 -1.68 -3.13 -5.01
CA ILE A 198 -2.11 -4.28 -5.79
C ILE A 198 -2.93 -5.11 -4.81
N THR A 199 -4.24 -5.03 -5.02
CA THR A 199 -5.39 -5.48 -4.19
C THR A 199 -5.87 -4.51 -3.15
#